data_AF-A0A1H4KLH7-F1
#
_entry.id   AF-A0A1H4KLH7-F1
#
_cell.length_a   1.000
_cell.length_b   1.000
_cell.length_c   1.000
_cell.angle_alpha   90.00
_cell.angle_beta   90.00
_cell.angle_gamma   90.00
#
_symmetry.space_group_name_H-M   'P 1'
#
loop_
_entity.id
_entity.type
_entity.pdbx_description
1 polymer ?
#
loop_
_entity_poly.entity_id
_entity_poly.type
_entity_poly.pdbx_seq_one_letter_code
_entity_poly.pdbx_strand_id
1 'polypeptide(L)'
;MRMLDRIFGWLMVAAALLHSFGAWTAYRSQHEMLLWALTAGLAELYLAGMNLIRAERRHDLVLARLCVFGNLSWLLVVVCFAGLIGHFFERRVLIQFVITTVLLGMSLRARNRSRPM
;
A
#
# COMPACT_ATOMS: atom_id res chain seq x y z
N MET A 1 9.94 0.97 16.12
CA MET A 1 9.66 0.13 14.92
C MET A 1 8.27 -0.46 14.88
N ARG A 2 7.76 -1.19 15.91
CA ARG A 2 6.37 -1.72 15.88
C ARG A 2 5.36 -0.61 15.63
N MET A 3 5.52 0.47 16.39
CA MET A 3 4.63 1.61 16.34
C MET A 3 4.66 2.28 14.96
N LEU A 4 5.85 2.50 14.38
CA LEU A 4 5.99 3.05 13.03
C LEU A 4 5.31 2.14 11.99
N ASP A 5 5.55 0.84 12.03
CA ASP A 5 4.92 -0.13 11.12
C ASP A 5 3.38 -0.09 11.20
N ARG A 6 2.86 0.01 12.42
CA ARG A 6 1.42 0.14 12.68
C ARG A 6 0.87 1.48 12.22
N ILE A 7 1.56 2.58 12.50
CA ILE A 7 1.15 3.92 12.06
C ILE A 7 1.04 3.93 10.54
N PHE A 8 2.09 3.50 9.83
CA PHE A 8 2.09 3.49 8.38
C PHE A 8 1.12 2.46 7.79
N GLY A 9 0.92 1.31 8.43
CA GLY A 9 -0.12 0.36 8.05
C GLY A 9 -1.53 0.97 8.16
N TRP A 10 -1.83 1.68 9.25
CA TRP A 10 -3.11 2.37 9.42
C TRP A 10 -3.25 3.60 8.51
N LEU A 11 -2.16 4.30 8.20
CA LEU A 11 -2.17 5.37 7.18
C LEU A 11 -2.52 4.80 5.81
N MET A 12 -2.00 3.63 5.45
CA MET A 12 -2.37 2.95 4.21
C MET A 12 -3.83 2.50 4.20
N VAL A 13 -4.36 2.01 5.34
CA VAL A 13 -5.81 1.75 5.46
C VAL A 13 -6.62 3.03 5.22
N ALA A 14 -6.24 4.14 5.84
CA ALA A 14 -6.93 5.42 5.66
C ALA A 14 -6.85 5.92 4.21
N ALA A 15 -5.70 5.77 3.56
CA ALA A 15 -5.51 6.11 2.15
C ALA A 15 -6.41 5.25 1.24
N ALA A 16 -6.46 3.94 1.45
CA ALA A 16 -7.34 3.03 0.69
C ALA A 16 -8.83 3.39 0.82
N LEU A 17 -9.27 3.73 2.04
CA LEU A 17 -10.66 4.16 2.29
C LEU A 17 -10.96 5.51 1.63
N LEU A 18 -10.04 6.47 1.73
CA LEU A 18 -10.18 7.78 1.10
C LEU A 18 -10.18 7.69 -0.43
N HIS A 19 -9.32 6.82 -0.99
CA HIS A 19 -9.31 6.50 -2.43
C HIS A 19 -10.64 5.91 -2.86
N SER A 20 -11.16 4.91 -2.13
CA SER A 20 -12.44 4.26 -2.45
C SER A 20 -13.61 5.25 -2.38
N PHE A 21 -13.63 6.11 -1.37
CA PHE A 21 -14.63 7.18 -1.24
C PHE A 21 -14.50 8.22 -2.37
N GLY A 22 -13.27 8.63 -2.71
CA GLY A 22 -13.01 9.55 -3.82
C GLY A 22 -13.44 8.95 -5.16
N ALA A 23 -13.18 7.66 -5.39
CA ALA A 23 -13.62 6.94 -6.58
C ALA A 23 -15.16 6.89 -6.67
N TRP A 24 -15.83 6.57 -5.56
CA TRP A 24 -17.29 6.54 -5.50
C TRP A 24 -17.91 7.89 -5.85
N THR A 25 -17.36 8.99 -5.33
CA THR A 25 -17.87 10.33 -5.59
C THR A 25 -17.57 10.81 -7.02
N ALA A 26 -16.39 10.49 -7.56
CA ALA A 26 -15.96 10.93 -8.89
C ALA A 26 -16.56 10.11 -10.05
N TYR A 27 -16.69 8.80 -9.88
CA TYR A 27 -16.99 7.87 -10.97
C TYR A 27 -18.37 7.20 -10.86
N ARG A 28 -19.28 7.71 -10.02
CA ARG A 28 -20.62 7.11 -9.82
C ARG A 28 -21.42 6.86 -11.10
N SER A 29 -21.18 7.64 -12.16
CA SER A 29 -21.85 7.51 -13.45
C SER A 29 -21.04 6.71 -14.49
N GLN A 30 -19.81 6.31 -14.14
CA GLN A 30 -18.86 5.60 -15.00
C GLN A 30 -18.56 4.23 -14.40
N HIS A 31 -19.53 3.31 -14.49
CA HIS A 31 -19.54 2.05 -13.75
C HIS A 31 -18.27 1.19 -13.92
N GLU A 32 -17.74 1.07 -15.14
CA GLU A 32 -16.52 0.29 -15.40
C GLU A 32 -15.30 0.93 -14.71
N MET A 33 -15.14 2.24 -14.85
CA MET A 33 -14.04 2.98 -14.23
C MET A 33 -14.14 2.98 -12.71
N LEU A 34 -15.36 3.06 -12.17
CA LEU A 34 -15.64 2.93 -10.75
C LEU A 34 -15.21 1.56 -10.23
N LEU A 35 -15.56 0.47 -10.94
CA LEU A 35 -15.16 -0.88 -10.55
C LEU A 35 -13.63 -1.03 -10.53
N TRP A 36 -12.93 -0.53 -11.55
CA TRP A 36 -11.46 -0.52 -11.57
C TRP A 36 -10.86 0.30 -10.42
N ALA A 37 -11.41 1.47 -10.12
CA ALA A 37 -10.93 2.29 -9.03
C ALA A 37 -11.16 1.65 -7.64
N LEU A 38 -12.31 1.01 -7.43
CA LEU A 38 -12.64 0.30 -6.19
C LEU A 38 -11.80 -0.97 -6.00
N THR A 39 -11.50 -1.71 -7.07
CA THR A 39 -10.62 -2.88 -6.99
C THR A 39 -9.19 -2.49 -6.62
N ALA A 40 -8.69 -1.35 -7.12
CA ALA A 40 -7.42 -0.79 -6.65
C ALA A 40 -7.47 -0.46 -5.16
N GLY A 41 -8.53 0.21 -4.68
CA GLY A 41 -8.71 0.49 -3.26
C GLY A 41 -8.78 -0.77 -2.38
N LEU A 42 -9.43 -1.83 -2.86
CA LEU A 42 -9.48 -3.12 -2.17
C LEU A 42 -8.10 -3.78 -2.09
N ALA A 43 -7.33 -3.77 -3.19
CA ALA A 43 -5.97 -4.29 -3.20
C ALA A 43 -5.05 -3.54 -2.23
N GLU A 44 -5.18 -2.21 -2.17
CA GLU A 44 -4.47 -1.36 -1.20
C GLU A 44 -4.84 -1.74 0.24
N LEU A 45 -6.13 -1.94 0.51
CA LEU A 45 -6.64 -2.29 1.84
C LEU A 45 -6.11 -3.66 2.30
N TYR A 46 -6.08 -4.66 1.41
CA TYR A 46 -5.49 -5.97 1.72
C TYR A 46 -3.99 -5.89 1.95
N LEU A 47 -3.27 -5.09 1.15
CA LEU A 47 -1.85 -4.86 1.36
C LEU A 47 -1.56 -4.15 2.70
N ALA A 48 -2.40 -3.18 3.08
CA ALA A 48 -2.34 -2.53 4.38
C ALA A 48 -2.57 -3.55 5.51
N GLY A 49 -3.58 -4.40 5.39
CA GLY A 49 -3.86 -5.49 6.32
C GLY A 49 -2.69 -6.46 6.50
N MET A 50 -2.07 -6.89 5.39
CA MET A 50 -0.88 -7.74 5.44
C MET A 50 0.28 -7.07 6.18
N ASN A 51 0.54 -5.78 5.92
CA ASN A 51 1.57 -5.01 6.62
C ASN A 51 1.27 -4.88 8.12
N LEU A 52 0.00 -4.68 8.51
CA LEU A 52 -0.42 -4.64 9.92
C LEU A 52 -0.22 -5.99 10.61
N ILE A 53 -0.60 -7.10 9.97
CA ILE A 53 -0.37 -8.46 10.50
C ILE A 53 1.14 -8.72 10.63
N ARG A 54 1.94 -8.31 9.64
CA ARG A 54 3.41 -8.43 9.68
C ARG A 54 4.02 -7.67 10.85
N ALA A 55 3.49 -6.51 11.20
CA ALA A 55 3.96 -5.71 12.34
C ALA A 55 3.85 -6.48 13.67
N GLU A 56 2.87 -7.38 13.77
CA GLU A 56 2.62 -8.24 14.93
C GLU A 56 3.38 -9.58 14.83
N ARG A 57 3.60 -10.12 13.62
CA ARG A 57 4.25 -11.42 13.35
C ARG A 57 5.69 -11.28 12.81
N ARG A 58 6.60 -10.77 13.64
CA ARG A 58 7.94 -10.35 13.20
C ARG A 58 8.88 -11.46 12.69
N HIS A 59 8.64 -12.71 13.06
CA HIS A 59 9.48 -13.85 12.68
C HIS A 59 8.90 -14.64 11.50
N ASP A 60 7.77 -14.20 10.94
CA ASP A 60 7.14 -14.84 9.79
C ASP A 60 7.84 -14.40 8.49
N LEU A 61 8.78 -15.24 8.01
CA LEU A 61 9.55 -14.96 6.80
C LEU A 61 8.69 -14.93 5.55
N VAL A 62 7.66 -15.78 5.47
CA VAL A 62 6.76 -15.87 4.31
C VAL A 62 5.94 -14.59 4.21
N LEU A 63 5.33 -14.17 5.32
CA LEU A 63 4.58 -12.91 5.37
C LEU A 63 5.46 -11.69 5.08
N ALA A 64 6.70 -11.68 5.59
CA ALA A 64 7.65 -10.61 5.29
C ALA A 64 7.97 -10.52 3.78
N ARG A 65 8.16 -11.66 3.10
CA ARG A 65 8.37 -11.69 1.64
C ARG A 65 7.14 -11.22 0.88
N LEU A 66 5.94 -11.68 1.26
CA LEU A 66 4.69 -11.24 0.64
C LEU A 66 4.51 -9.72 0.76
N CYS A 67 4.79 -9.14 1.93
CA CYS A 67 4.72 -7.69 2.10
C CYS A 67 5.79 -6.97 1.26
N VAL A 68 7.01 -7.50 1.11
CA VAL A 68 8.02 -6.91 0.22
C VAL A 68 7.52 -6.86 -1.22
N PHE A 69 7.05 -7.99 -1.76
CA PHE A 69 6.56 -8.05 -3.13
C PHE A 69 5.30 -7.20 -3.32
N GLY A 70 4.35 -7.25 -2.38
CA GLY A 70 3.15 -6.43 -2.42
C GLY A 70 3.46 -4.93 -2.43
N ASN A 71 4.34 -4.46 -1.53
CA ASN A 71 4.72 -3.05 -1.48
C ASN A 71 5.51 -2.62 -2.73
N LEU A 72 6.37 -3.48 -3.30
CA LEU A 72 7.05 -3.20 -4.56
C LEU A 72 6.08 -3.07 -5.73
N SER A 73 5.15 -4.03 -5.86
CA SER A 73 4.11 -3.99 -6.90
C SER A 73 3.23 -2.76 -6.76
N TRP A 74 2.87 -2.38 -5.53
CA TRP A 74 2.07 -1.18 -5.29
C TRP A 74 2.84 0.10 -5.63
N LEU A 75 4.13 0.18 -5.29
CA LEU A 75 4.99 1.30 -5.72
C LEU A 75 5.05 1.43 -7.24
N LEU A 76 5.16 0.31 -7.96
CA LEU A 76 5.10 0.32 -9.42
C LEU A 76 3.77 0.89 -9.92
N VAL A 77 2.64 0.47 -9.33
CA VAL A 77 1.31 1.02 -9.65
C VAL A 77 1.25 2.53 -9.41
N VAL A 78 1.79 3.02 -8.28
CA VAL A 78 1.84 4.45 -7.96
C VAL A 78 2.66 5.23 -9.01
N VAL A 79 3.81 4.71 -9.41
CA VAL A 79 4.67 5.34 -10.43
C VAL A 79 4.01 5.32 -11.81
N CYS A 80 3.39 4.20 -12.20
CA CYS A 80 2.65 4.11 -13.46
C CYS A 80 1.45 5.07 -13.47
N PHE A 81 0.70 5.13 -12.38
CA PHE A 81 -0.42 6.07 -12.22
C PHE A 81 0.05 7.51 -12.38
N ALA A 82 1.13 7.89 -11.69
CA ALA A 82 1.76 9.21 -11.79
C ALA A 82 2.15 9.57 -13.24
N GLY A 83 2.69 8.61 -13.98
CA GLY A 83 3.01 8.77 -15.41
C GLY A 83 1.77 8.95 -16.27
N LEU A 84 0.72 8.18 -16.03
CA LEU A 84 -0.55 8.27 -16.77
C LEU A 84 -1.26 9.61 -16.57
N ILE A 85 -1.18 10.18 -15.37
CA ILE A 85 -1.76 11.50 -15.07
C ILE A 85 -0.82 12.67 -15.42
N GLY A 86 0.45 12.41 -15.75
CA GLY A 86 1.46 13.43 -16.06
C GLY A 86 1.96 14.25 -14.86
N HIS A 87 1.63 13.86 -13.63
CA HIS A 87 1.88 14.66 -12.41
C HIS A 87 2.50 13.83 -11.28
N PHE A 88 3.82 13.62 -11.34
CA PHE A 88 4.58 12.87 -10.32
C PHE A 88 4.57 13.50 -8.92
N PHE A 89 4.37 14.81 -8.83
CA PHE A 89 4.32 15.55 -7.57
C PHE A 89 2.90 15.86 -7.11
N GLU A 90 1.87 15.21 -7.70
CA GLU A 90 0.52 15.34 -7.17
C GLU A 90 0.48 14.78 -5.73
N ARG A 91 -0.23 15.48 -4.85
CA ARG A 91 -0.36 15.15 -3.42
C ARG A 91 -0.68 13.67 -3.17
N ARG A 92 -1.60 13.09 -3.95
CA ARG A 92 -2.04 11.69 -3.80
C ARG A 92 -0.93 10.70 -4.11
N VAL A 93 -0.19 10.95 -5.20
CA VAL A 93 0.99 10.16 -5.60
C VAL A 93 2.05 10.21 -4.52
N LEU A 94 2.38 11.41 -4.02
CA LEU A 94 3.41 11.59 -3.01
C LEU A 94 3.07 10.91 -1.69
N ILE A 95 1.82 11.07 -1.21
CA ILE A 95 1.36 10.38 0.01
C ILE A 95 1.53 8.88 -0.13
N GLN A 96 1.06 8.32 -1.26
CA GLN A 96 1.10 6.88 -1.44
C GLN A 96 2.51 6.34 -1.65
N PHE A 97 3.34 7.08 -2.37
CA PHE A 97 4.74 6.77 -2.57
C PHE A 97 5.49 6.72 -1.23
N VAL A 98 5.31 7.72 -0.37
CA VAL A 98 5.96 7.79 0.95
C VAL A 98 5.50 6.64 1.85
N ILE A 99 4.18 6.43 1.99
CA ILE A 99 3.63 5.37 2.84
C ILE A 99 4.18 4.00 2.41
N THR A 100 4.09 3.71 1.11
CA THR A 100 4.49 2.40 0.58
C THR A 100 5.99 2.19 0.67
N THR A 101 6.80 3.23 0.45
CA THR A 101 8.27 3.15 0.59
C THR A 101 8.68 2.85 2.03
N VAL A 102 8.05 3.48 3.01
CA VAL A 102 8.32 3.20 4.43
C VAL A 102 7.94 1.76 4.77
N LEU A 103 6.75 1.30 4.38
CA LEU A 103 6.30 -0.08 4.60
C LEU A 103 7.17 -1.12 3.90
N LEU A 104 7.67 -0.82 2.69
CA LEU A 104 8.63 -1.65 1.99
C LEU A 104 9.93 -1.79 2.80
N GLY A 105 10.49 -0.67 3.27
CA GLY A 105 11.69 -0.69 4.11
C GLY A 105 11.51 -1.52 5.39
N MET A 106 10.35 -1.40 6.03
CA MET A 106 9.99 -2.19 7.21
C MET A 106 9.86 -3.68 6.88
N SER A 107 9.27 -4.01 5.73
CA SER A 107 9.12 -5.39 5.24
C SER A 107 10.47 -6.03 4.92
N LEU A 108 11.38 -5.29 4.26
CA LEU A 108 12.75 -5.75 3.97
C LEU A 108 13.54 -6.01 5.26
N ARG A 109 13.42 -5.13 6.25
CA ARG A 109 14.03 -5.32 7.56
C ARG A 109 13.48 -6.55 8.28
N ALA A 110 12.16 -6.76 8.27
CA ALA A 110 11.54 -7.94 8.85
C ALA A 110 12.06 -9.22 8.16
N ARG A 111 12.09 -9.24 6.83
CA ARG A 111 12.62 -10.36 6.03
C ARG A 111 14.05 -10.71 6.43
N ASN A 112 14.92 -9.72 6.58
CA ASN A 112 16.33 -9.96 6.91
C ASN A 112 16.51 -10.50 8.34
N ARG A 113 15.61 -10.17 9.27
CA ARG A 113 15.63 -10.66 10.66
C ARG A 113 15.05 -12.07 10.83
N SER A 114 14.19 -12.50 9.91
CA SER A 114 13.55 -13.82 9.94
C SER A 114 14.30 -14.88 9.15
N ARG A 115 15.48 -14.59 8.60
CA ARG A 115 16.31 -15.59 7.94
C ARG A 115 16.88 -16.54 9.00
N PRO A 116 16.75 -17.87 8.85
CA PRO A 116 17.49 -18.80 9.69
C PRO A 116 18.99 -18.56 9.49
N MET A 117 19.76 -18.60 10.59
CA MET A 117 21.23 -18.53 10.57
C MET A 117 21.81 -19.73 9.84
#